data_AF-A0A0N4YE38-F1
#
_entry.id   AF-A0A0N4YE38-F1
#
_cell.length_a   1.000
_cell.length_b   1.000
_cell.length_c   1.000
_cell.angle_alpha   90.00
_cell.angle_beta   90.00
_cell.angle_gamma   90.00
#
_symmetry.space_group_name_H-M   'P 1'
#
loop_
_entity.id
_entity.type
_entity.pdbx_description
1 polymer ?
#
loop_
_entity_poly.entity_id
_entity_poly.type
_entity_poly.pdbx_seq_one_letter_code
_entity_poly.pdbx_strand_id
1 'polypeptide(L)'
;MRASLFTFHHDTSMVAPSCCLEYRPTWQFWAILIFIVFPFIYLAGTVFGTVLMVLARILRALCKWALWDEEDYQEEAEELRQEKQAAQLDKEEARKRRRKERLILRNQAAARELTEKNEKVIFFRDFFYIYVIS
;
A
#
# COMPACT_ATOMS: atom_id res chain seq x y z
N MET A 1 -28.38 77.71 76.51
CA MET A 1 -29.39 76.68 76.21
C MET A 1 -29.63 76.65 74.71
N ARG A 2 -29.83 75.43 74.17
CA ARG A 2 -30.33 75.09 72.83
C ARG A 2 -29.26 75.13 71.71
N ALA A 3 -28.56 74.03 71.46
CA ALA A 3 -28.96 72.70 70.93
C ALA A 3 -28.56 72.61 69.46
N SER A 4 -27.59 71.73 69.24
CA SER A 4 -27.25 71.02 68.00
C SER A 4 -28.40 70.93 66.99
N LEU A 5 -28.21 71.55 65.83
CA LEU A 5 -28.92 71.21 64.60
C LEU A 5 -27.91 70.60 63.64
N PHE A 6 -27.87 69.28 63.71
CA PHE A 6 -27.18 68.38 62.80
C PHE A 6 -27.89 68.47 61.45
N THR A 7 -27.49 69.41 60.60
CA THR A 7 -27.92 69.44 59.19
C THR A 7 -26.94 68.60 58.40
N PHE A 8 -27.29 67.33 58.26
CA PHE A 8 -26.74 66.37 57.33
C PHE A 8 -27.02 66.89 55.90
N HIS A 9 -26.15 67.74 55.37
CA HIS A 9 -26.24 68.14 53.97
C HIS A 9 -25.55 67.05 53.15
N HIS A 10 -26.38 66.19 52.58
CA HIS A 10 -26.02 65.21 51.57
C HIS A 10 -25.52 65.97 50.33
N ASP A 11 -24.24 66.36 50.31
CA ASP A 11 -23.62 66.84 49.08
C ASP A 11 -23.30 65.62 48.22
N THR A 12 -24.38 65.15 47.59
CA THR A 12 -24.41 64.31 46.42
C THR A 12 -23.68 65.01 45.27
N SER A 13 -22.34 65.00 45.28
CA SER A 13 -21.57 65.14 44.04
C SER A 13 -21.60 63.80 43.31
N MET A 14 -22.79 63.35 42.91
CA MET A 14 -22.94 62.39 41.82
C MET A 14 -22.55 63.13 40.55
N VAL A 15 -21.25 63.11 40.23
CA VAL A 15 -20.77 63.46 38.90
C VAL A 15 -21.39 62.45 37.95
N ALA A 16 -22.28 62.92 37.08
CA ALA A 16 -22.86 62.10 36.02
C ALA A 16 -21.73 61.40 35.24
N PRO A 17 -21.77 60.07 35.04
CA PRO A 17 -20.84 59.40 34.13
C PRO A 17 -21.34 59.64 32.71
N SER A 18 -21.30 60.90 32.28
CA SER A 18 -21.52 61.33 30.90
C SER A 18 -20.27 62.05 30.43
N CYS A 19 -19.11 61.43 30.64
CA CYS A 19 -17.97 61.67 29.77
C CYS A 19 -17.92 60.49 28.81
N CYS A 20 -18.20 60.77 27.54
CA CYS A 20 -17.77 59.93 26.44
C CYS A 20 -16.35 59.45 26.75
N LEU A 21 -16.15 58.13 26.83
CA LEU A 21 -14.83 57.53 26.88
C LEU A 21 -14.17 57.86 25.53
N GLU A 22 -13.64 59.08 25.41
CA GLU A 22 -12.97 59.58 24.22
C GLU A 22 -11.66 58.81 24.16
N TYR A 23 -11.70 57.68 23.46
CA TYR A 23 -10.55 56.83 23.27
C TYR A 23 -9.52 57.60 22.44
N ARG A 24 -8.63 58.30 23.14
CA ARG A 24 -7.42 58.89 22.57
C ARG A 24 -6.43 57.73 22.41
N PRO A 25 -6.09 57.31 21.19
CA PRO A 25 -5.09 56.26 21.00
C PRO A 25 -3.77 56.79 21.56
N THR A 26 -3.44 56.36 22.78
CA THR A 26 -2.24 56.78 23.47
C THR A 26 -1.05 56.13 22.76
N TRP A 27 0.12 56.77 22.75
CA TRP A 27 1.33 56.20 22.14
C TRP A 27 1.63 54.76 22.64
N GLN A 28 1.24 54.47 23.88
CA GLN A 28 1.30 53.15 24.51
C GLN A 28 0.47 52.07 23.77
N PHE A 29 -0.70 52.43 23.22
CA PHE A 29 -1.53 51.51 22.44
C PHE A 29 -0.84 51.10 21.14
N TRP A 30 -0.23 52.06 20.43
CA TRP A 30 0.55 51.79 19.22
C TRP A 30 1.80 50.94 19.53
N ALA A 31 2.45 51.20 20.66
CA ALA A 31 3.57 50.39 21.12
C ALA A 31 3.14 48.93 21.40
N ILE A 32 2.02 48.71 22.09
CA ILE A 32 1.49 47.36 22.34
C ILE A 32 1.15 46.65 21.01
N LEU A 33 0.54 47.36 20.07
CA LEU A 33 0.15 46.79 18.79
C LEU A 33 1.38 46.36 17.94
N ILE A 34 2.44 47.16 17.95
CA ILE A 34 3.65 46.88 17.17
C ILE A 34 4.57 45.87 17.87
N PHE A 35 4.77 45.98 19.18
CA PHE A 35 5.74 45.15 19.90
C PHE A 35 5.16 43.84 20.44
N ILE A 36 3.84 43.73 20.53
CA ILE A 36 3.18 42.52 21.05
C ILE A 36 2.34 41.89 19.95
N VAL A 37 1.36 42.61 19.40
CA VAL A 37 0.40 41.99 18.47
C VAL A 37 1.06 41.58 17.15
N PHE A 38 1.88 42.44 16.56
CA PHE A 38 2.58 42.14 15.30
C PHE A 38 3.52 40.92 15.36
N PRO A 39 4.43 40.78 16.35
CA PRO A 39 5.27 39.59 16.45
C PRO A 39 4.46 38.32 16.74
N PHE A 40 3.37 38.41 17.52
CA PHE A 40 2.49 37.26 17.74
C PHE A 40 1.79 36.80 16.46
N ILE A 41 1.30 37.72 15.62
CA ILE A 41 0.71 37.39 14.32
C ILE A 41 1.76 36.77 13.39
N TYR A 42 2.98 37.31 13.38
CA TYR A 42 4.08 36.78 12.58
C TYR A 42 4.50 35.37 13.01
N LEU A 43 4.65 35.14 14.32
CA LEU A 43 4.91 33.81 14.88
C LEU A 43 3.77 32.84 14.59
N ALA A 44 2.52 33.27 14.80
CA ALA A 44 1.34 32.45 14.50
C ALA A 44 1.25 32.09 13.01
N GLY A 45 1.54 33.04 12.12
CA GLY A 45 1.60 32.81 10.67
C GLY A 45 2.73 31.85 10.27
N THR A 46 3.88 31.95 10.92
CA THR A 46 5.01 31.03 10.70
C THR A 46 4.68 29.61 11.18
N VAL A 47 4.07 29.48 12.36
CA VAL A 47 3.60 28.20 12.89
C VAL A 47 2.54 27.61 11.95
N PHE A 48 1.57 28.40 11.51
CA PHE A 48 0.55 27.94 10.58
C PHE A 48 1.15 27.47 9.23
N GLY A 49 2.12 28.22 8.70
CA GLY A 49 2.83 27.85 7.47
C GLY A 49 3.64 26.57 7.60
N THR A 50 4.34 26.39 8.72
CA THR A 50 5.10 25.15 9.00
C THR A 50 4.18 23.95 9.20
N VAL A 51 3.06 24.11 9.91
CA VAL A 51 2.04 23.07 10.07
C VAL A 51 1.45 22.67 8.72
N LEU A 52 1.11 23.63 7.86
CA LEU A 52 0.63 23.34 6.51
C LEU A 52 1.69 22.62 5.65
N MET A 53 2.97 23.01 5.74
CA MET A 53 4.05 22.31 5.05
C MET A 53 4.22 20.87 5.52
N VAL A 54 4.17 20.65 6.84
CA VAL A 54 4.26 19.30 7.44
C VAL A 54 3.05 18.48 7.02
N LEU A 55 1.84 19.05 7.06
CA LEU A 55 0.62 18.38 6.61
C LEU A 55 0.70 18.00 5.13
N ALA A 56 1.19 18.90 4.27
CA ALA A 56 1.39 18.61 2.84
C ALA A 56 2.45 17.54 2.59
N ARG A 57 3.53 17.50 3.39
CA ARG A 57 4.56 16.45 3.36
C ARG A 57 4.00 15.10 3.76
N ILE A 58 3.21 15.06 4.84
CA ILE A 58 2.54 13.85 5.32
C ILE A 58 1.52 13.36 4.28
N LEU A 59 0.73 14.27 3.70
CA LEU A 59 -0.24 13.93 2.65
C LEU A 59 0.47 13.38 1.40
N ARG A 60 1.61 13.96 0.98
CA ARG A 60 2.43 13.41 -0.10
C ARG A 60 3.00 12.03 0.24
N ALA A 61 3.45 11.83 1.47
CA ALA A 61 3.97 10.54 1.92
C ALA A 61 2.87 9.47 1.91
N LEU A 62 1.69 9.79 2.45
CA LEU A 62 0.51 8.92 2.43
C LEU A 62 0.02 8.62 1.02
N CYS A 63 -0.07 9.63 0.14
CA CYS A 63 -0.44 9.38 -1.26
C CYS A 63 0.60 8.53 -1.99
N LYS A 64 1.89 8.75 -1.75
CA LYS A 64 2.95 7.92 -2.36
C LYS A 64 2.89 6.49 -1.85
N TRP A 65 2.65 6.31 -0.56
CA TRP A 65 2.56 4.98 0.06
C TRP A 65 1.30 4.24 -0.39
N ALA A 66 0.15 4.92 -0.42
CA ALA A 66 -1.09 4.36 -0.94
C ALA A 66 -1.01 4.00 -2.44
N LEU A 67 -0.31 4.81 -3.24
CA LEU A 67 -0.10 4.50 -4.66
C LEU A 67 0.81 3.27 -4.85
N TRP A 68 1.81 3.10 -3.99
CA TRP A 68 2.73 1.95 -4.03
C TRP A 68 2.05 0.66 -3.59
N ASP A 69 1.16 0.73 -2.60
CA ASP A 69 0.43 -0.43 -2.08
C ASP A 69 -0.49 -1.07 -3.15
N GLU A 70 -0.96 -0.30 -4.14
CA GLU A 70 -1.91 -0.83 -5.12
C GLU A 70 -1.24 -1.50 -6.34
N GLU A 71 -0.07 -1.00 -6.77
CA GLU A 71 0.73 -1.60 -7.85
C GLU A 71 1.46 -2.87 -7.38
N ASP A 72 2.16 -2.80 -6.24
CA ASP A 72 2.98 -3.93 -5.76
C ASP A 72 2.12 -5.15 -5.34
N TYR A 73 0.94 -4.93 -4.76
CA TYR A 73 0.02 -6.03 -4.42
C TYR A 73 -0.58 -6.71 -5.64
N GLN A 74 -0.79 -5.98 -6.74
CA GLN A 74 -1.31 -6.58 -7.97
C GLN A 74 -0.23 -7.44 -8.64
N GLU A 75 1.00 -6.95 -8.71
CA GLU A 75 2.12 -7.67 -9.30
C GLU A 75 2.41 -8.99 -8.55
N GLU A 76 2.49 -8.94 -7.21
CA GLU A 76 2.75 -10.13 -6.39
C GLU A 76 1.61 -11.16 -6.51
N ALA A 77 0.36 -10.71 -6.63
CA ALA A 77 -0.79 -11.59 -6.83
C ALA A 77 -0.81 -12.24 -8.23
N GLU A 78 -0.31 -11.54 -9.25
CA GLU A 78 -0.19 -12.07 -10.62
C GLU A 78 0.93 -13.10 -10.73
N GLU A 79 2.09 -12.84 -10.14
CA GLU A 79 3.21 -13.80 -10.11
C GLU A 79 2.78 -15.11 -9.44
N LEU A 80 2.09 -15.03 -8.30
CA LEU A 80 1.66 -16.21 -7.56
C LEU A 80 0.59 -17.04 -8.32
N ARG A 81 -0.16 -16.40 -9.23
CA ARG A 81 -1.07 -17.11 -10.15
C ARG A 81 -0.29 -17.79 -11.27
N GLN A 82 0.71 -17.14 -11.84
CA GLN A 82 1.56 -17.70 -12.88
C GLN A 82 2.36 -18.91 -12.38
N GLU A 83 2.96 -18.82 -11.19
CA GLU A 83 3.67 -19.96 -10.58
C GLU A 83 2.77 -21.17 -10.37
N LYS A 84 1.54 -20.95 -9.91
CA LYS A 84 0.56 -22.03 -9.73
C LYS A 84 0.19 -22.69 -11.06
N GLN A 85 0.06 -21.92 -12.13
CA GLN A 85 -0.23 -22.46 -13.47
C GLN A 85 0.98 -23.24 -14.01
N ALA A 86 2.20 -22.70 -13.89
CA ALA A 86 3.42 -23.38 -14.29
C ALA A 86 3.61 -24.71 -13.55
N ALA A 87 3.42 -24.70 -12.22
CA ALA A 87 3.51 -25.91 -11.41
C ALA A 87 2.45 -26.97 -11.76
N GLN A 88 1.27 -26.56 -12.25
CA GLN A 88 0.25 -27.49 -12.74
C GLN A 88 0.67 -28.10 -14.08
N LEU A 89 1.17 -27.28 -15.01
CA LEU A 89 1.67 -27.76 -16.31
C LEU A 89 2.83 -28.74 -16.13
N ASP A 90 3.80 -28.44 -15.26
CA ASP A 90 4.93 -29.33 -14.97
C ASP A 90 4.46 -30.69 -14.42
N LYS A 91 3.46 -30.68 -13.54
CA LYS A 91 2.85 -31.92 -13.02
C LYS A 91 2.17 -32.72 -14.12
N GLU A 92 1.50 -32.06 -15.07
CA GLU A 92 0.89 -32.74 -16.21
C GLU A 92 1.93 -33.29 -17.19
N GLU A 93 2.98 -32.53 -17.47
CA GLU A 93 4.07 -32.97 -18.34
C GLU A 93 4.80 -34.17 -17.76
N ALA A 94 5.11 -34.16 -16.46
CA ALA A 94 5.72 -35.29 -15.77
C ALA A 94 4.86 -36.55 -15.86
N ARG A 95 3.52 -36.42 -15.75
CA ARG A 95 2.58 -37.54 -15.93
C ARG A 95 2.59 -38.05 -17.37
N LYS A 96 2.60 -37.15 -18.36
CA LYS A 96 2.65 -37.52 -19.79
C LYS A 96 3.97 -38.23 -20.13
N ARG A 97 5.11 -37.75 -19.62
CA ARG A 97 6.43 -38.40 -19.81
C ARG A 97 6.44 -39.83 -19.29
N ARG A 98 5.98 -40.05 -18.05
CA ARG A 98 5.88 -41.40 -17.46
C ARG A 98 4.98 -42.34 -18.26
N ARG A 99 3.88 -41.83 -18.85
CA ARG A 99 2.99 -42.63 -19.72
C ARG A 99 3.68 -42.98 -21.03
N LYS A 100 4.37 -42.02 -21.66
CA LYS A 100 5.13 -42.25 -22.90
C LYS A 100 6.23 -43.27 -22.70
N GLU A 101 7.01 -43.16 -21.63
CA GLU A 101 8.07 -44.13 -21.29
C GLU A 101 7.53 -45.55 -21.14
N ARG A 102 6.40 -45.73 -20.43
CA ARG A 102 5.75 -47.04 -20.28
C ARG A 102 5.26 -47.61 -21.63
N LEU A 103 4.73 -46.76 -22.50
CA LEU A 103 4.28 -47.17 -23.83
C LEU A 103 5.46 -47.56 -24.72
N ILE A 104 6.55 -46.79 -24.69
CA ILE A 104 7.78 -47.10 -25.42
C ILE A 104 8.35 -48.44 -24.94
N LEU A 105 8.41 -48.67 -23.62
CA LEU A 105 8.90 -49.93 -23.06
C LEU A 105 8.05 -51.13 -23.52
N ARG A 106 6.72 -50.99 -23.52
CA ARG A 106 5.80 -52.02 -24.00
C ARG A 106 5.96 -52.29 -25.49
N ASN A 107 6.07 -51.24 -26.31
CA ASN A 107 6.29 -51.39 -27.74
C ASN A 107 7.65 -52.03 -28.05
N GLN A 108 8.70 -51.68 -27.31
CA GLN A 108 10.00 -52.33 -27.43
C GLN A 108 9.96 -53.81 -27.05
N ALA A 109 9.26 -54.17 -25.97
CA ALA A 109 9.09 -55.57 -25.58
C ALA A 109 8.33 -56.38 -26.65
N ALA A 110 7.22 -55.85 -27.16
CA ALA A 110 6.46 -56.48 -28.24
C ALA A 110 7.27 -56.60 -29.54
N ALA A 111 8.09 -55.59 -29.87
CA ALA A 111 8.98 -55.65 -31.02
C ALA A 111 10.05 -56.75 -30.88
N ARG A 112 10.63 -56.92 -29.68
CA ARG A 112 11.60 -58.00 -29.40
C ARG A 112 10.96 -59.39 -29.54
N GLU A 113 9.74 -59.55 -29.05
CA GLU A 113 9.01 -60.82 -29.17
C GLU A 113 8.70 -61.14 -30.65
N LEU A 114 8.30 -60.13 -31.42
CA LEU A 114 8.10 -60.27 -32.86
C LEU A 114 9.39 -60.63 -33.60
N THR A 115 10.52 -60.02 -33.26
CA THR A 115 11.82 -60.34 -33.89
C THR A 115 12.24 -61.77 -33.58
N GLU A 116 12.06 -62.24 -32.34
CA GLU A 116 12.43 -63.60 -31.93
C GLU A 116 11.54 -64.66 -32.62
N LYS A 117 10.23 -64.39 -32.74
CA LYS A 117 9.32 -65.26 -33.50
C LYS A 117 9.69 -65.29 -34.98
N ASN A 118 10.01 -64.14 -35.58
CA ASN A 118 10.37 -64.04 -36.98
C ASN A 118 11.68 -64.79 -37.27
N GLU A 119 12.68 -64.67 -36.39
CA GLU A 119 13.95 -65.41 -36.50
C GLU A 119 13.74 -66.93 -36.43
N LYS A 120 12.88 -67.41 -35.52
CA LYS A 120 12.50 -68.85 -35.45
C LYS A 120 11.80 -69.33 -36.72
N VAL A 121 10.90 -68.54 -37.29
CA VAL A 121 10.20 -68.87 -38.54
C VAL A 121 11.17 -68.91 -39.72
N ILE A 122 12.08 -67.95 -39.82
CA ILE A 122 13.13 -67.91 -40.85
C ILE A 122 14.04 -69.13 -40.72
N PHE A 123 14.51 -69.44 -39.51
CA PHE A 123 15.34 -70.61 -39.25
C PHE A 123 14.64 -71.93 -39.64
N PHE A 124 13.36 -72.07 -39.28
CA PHE A 124 12.58 -73.26 -39.62
C PHE A 124 12.35 -73.39 -41.14
N ARG A 125 12.07 -72.27 -41.82
CA ARG A 125 11.93 -72.22 -43.28
C ARG A 125 13.23 -72.64 -43.96
N ASP A 126 14.35 -72.05 -43.56
CA ASP A 126 15.64 -72.31 -44.18
C ASP A 126 16.10 -73.76 -43.92
N PHE A 127 15.84 -74.30 -42.72
CA PHE A 127 16.08 -75.73 -42.42
C PHE A 127 15.22 -76.66 -43.28
N PHE A 128 13.92 -76.38 -43.43
CA PHE A 128 13.03 -77.16 -44.29
C PHE A 128 13.46 -77.10 -45.77
N TYR A 129 13.90 -75.94 -46.24
CA TYR A 129 14.37 -75.77 -47.62
C TYR A 129 15.64 -76.60 -47.90
N ILE A 130 16.58 -76.65 -46.96
CA ILE A 130 17.78 -77.50 -47.07
C ILE A 130 17.42 -78.99 -47.10
N TYR A 131 16.47 -79.41 -46.25
CA TYR A 131 16.06 -80.81 -46.13
C TYR A 131 15.25 -81.32 -47.34
N VAL A 132 14.50 -80.44 -48.02
CA VAL A 132 13.71 -80.79 -49.21
C VAL A 132 14.57 -80.83 -50.48
N ILE A 133 15.73 -80.16 -50.49
CA ILE A 133 16.64 -80.09 -51.64
C ILE A 133 17.75 -81.17 -51.59
N SER A 134 18.04 -81.75 -50.42
CA SER A 134 18.91 -82.95 -50.29
C SER A 134 18.13 -84.24 -50.53
#